data_AF-A0A958ED06-F1
#
_entry.id   AF-A0A958ED06-F1
#
_cell.length_a   1.000
_cell.length_b   1.000
_cell.length_c   1.000
_cell.angle_alpha   90.00
_cell.angle_beta   90.00
_cell.angle_gamma   90.00
#
_symmetry.space_group_name_H-M   'P 1'
#
loop_
_entity.id
_entity.type
_entity.pdbx_description
1 polymer ?
#
loop_
_entity_poly.entity_id
_entity_poly.type
_entity_poly.pdbx_seq_one_letter_code
_entity_poly.pdbx_strand_id
1 'polypeptide(L)'
;MKFAILFFIPAMLLAGCSQDAGDRREIAQGSPVEIDGIISINEWQDAPSYRFEQNDFAQATVFVKHDGKNLLLRFSYQNPQDSTMICPEFFIDTRRNKGQAWAEDDYWFHVSAQDCYAIGKREDYSRCEVSAKDWSAYPNYPLGNQYRKIEEFEVAVPLEFLNLKVGQKIGLCFSLSIYPGEHRLNFPEGAYEDIPESWMELTLR
;
A
#
# COMPACT_ATOMS: atom_id res chain seq x y z
N MET A 1 -23.79 47.09 -43.68
CA MET A 1 -23.14 45.76 -43.74
C MET A 1 -22.28 45.58 -42.50
N LYS A 2 -22.69 44.70 -41.59
CA LYS A 2 -21.87 44.26 -40.44
C LYS A 2 -21.86 42.73 -40.48
N PHE A 3 -20.69 42.15 -40.75
CA PHE A 3 -20.47 40.72 -40.69
C PHE A 3 -20.14 40.34 -39.24
N ALA A 4 -20.96 39.48 -38.63
CA ALA A 4 -20.64 38.82 -37.38
C ALA A 4 -19.94 37.49 -37.71
N ILE A 5 -18.67 37.37 -37.32
CA ILE A 5 -17.90 36.13 -37.44
C ILE A 5 -18.15 35.32 -36.17
N LEU A 6 -18.89 34.21 -36.29
CA LEU A 6 -19.04 33.23 -35.22
C LEU A 6 -17.79 32.33 -35.22
N PHE A 7 -16.99 32.40 -34.15
CA PHE A 7 -15.95 31.42 -33.89
C PHE A 7 -16.57 30.16 -33.27
N PHE A 8 -16.50 29.05 -34.00
CA PHE A 8 -16.83 27.72 -33.50
C PHE A 8 -15.59 27.18 -32.77
N ILE A 9 -15.65 27.04 -31.44
CA ILE A 9 -14.64 26.33 -30.67
C ILE A 9 -15.04 24.85 -30.64
N PRO A 10 -14.23 23.91 -31.17
CA PRO A 10 -14.53 22.50 -31.06
C PRO A 10 -14.30 22.06 -29.61
N ALA A 11 -15.37 21.62 -28.95
CA ALA A 11 -15.29 20.94 -27.67
C ALA A 11 -14.56 19.61 -27.85
N MET A 12 -13.30 19.55 -27.42
CA MET A 12 -12.53 18.31 -27.33
C MET A 12 -13.15 17.48 -26.19
N LEU A 13 -13.98 16.50 -26.53
CA LEU A 13 -14.37 15.45 -25.59
C LEU A 13 -13.12 14.66 -25.23
N LEU A 14 -12.53 14.94 -24.07
CA LEU A 14 -11.64 14.01 -23.41
C LEU A 14 -12.51 12.83 -22.95
N ALA A 15 -12.53 11.77 -23.75
CA ALA A 15 -12.98 10.47 -23.30
C ALA A 15 -12.01 10.00 -22.20
N GLY A 16 -12.31 10.36 -20.96
CA GLY A 16 -11.68 9.74 -19.80
C GLY A 16 -12.04 8.26 -19.84
N CYS A 17 -11.05 7.42 -20.11
CA CYS A 17 -11.15 6.00 -19.83
C CYS A 17 -11.31 5.85 -18.31
N SER A 18 -12.56 5.84 -17.84
CA SER A 18 -12.89 5.30 -16.53
C SER A 18 -12.64 3.80 -16.62
N GLN A 19 -11.43 3.36 -16.25
CA GLN A 19 -11.20 1.94 -16.00
C GLN A 19 -12.06 1.58 -14.80
N ASP A 20 -13.11 0.80 -15.03
CA ASP A 20 -13.81 0.09 -13.98
C ASP A 20 -12.76 -0.58 -13.08
N ALA A 21 -12.86 -0.32 -11.78
CA ALA A 21 -12.11 -0.98 -10.73
C ALA A 21 -12.60 -2.44 -10.56
N GLY A 22 -12.60 -3.20 -11.67
CA GLY A 22 -12.77 -4.64 -11.61
C GLY A 22 -11.64 -5.22 -10.78
N ASP A 23 -12.00 -6.16 -9.90
CA ASP A 23 -11.16 -6.97 -9.01
C ASP A 23 -9.85 -7.40 -9.69
N ARG A 24 -8.86 -6.50 -9.75
CA ARG A 24 -7.56 -6.77 -10.39
C ARG A 24 -6.79 -7.68 -9.46
N ARG A 25 -6.80 -8.97 -9.80
CA ARG A 25 -6.06 -10.03 -9.10
C ARG A 25 -4.59 -10.11 -9.51
N GLU A 26 -4.02 -8.98 -9.90
CA GLU A 26 -2.68 -8.87 -10.46
C GLU A 26 -1.95 -7.67 -9.87
N ILE A 27 -0.71 -7.89 -9.45
CA ILE A 27 0.26 -6.84 -9.16
C ILE A 27 1.04 -6.62 -10.45
N ALA A 28 0.79 -5.50 -11.12
CA ALA A 28 1.42 -5.21 -12.40
C ALA A 28 2.92 -4.91 -12.23
N GLN A 29 3.73 -5.36 -13.18
CA GLN A 29 5.05 -4.78 -13.35
C GLN A 29 4.94 -3.31 -13.77
N GLY A 30 5.68 -2.45 -13.08
CA GLY A 30 5.78 -1.02 -13.37
C GLY A 30 7.21 -0.52 -13.31
N SER A 31 7.35 0.80 -13.39
CA SER A 31 8.65 1.47 -13.26
C SER A 31 9.18 1.37 -11.83
N PRO A 32 10.51 1.30 -11.63
CA PRO A 32 11.12 1.45 -10.31
C PRO A 32 10.70 2.76 -9.64
N VAL A 33 10.73 2.77 -8.31
CA VAL A 33 10.37 3.90 -7.44
C VAL A 33 11.55 4.18 -6.52
N GLU A 34 11.82 5.44 -6.25
CA GLU A 34 12.79 5.85 -5.23
C GLU A 34 12.04 6.04 -3.91
N ILE A 35 12.43 5.32 -2.86
CA ILE A 35 11.74 5.40 -1.56
C ILE A 35 12.28 6.60 -0.79
N ASP A 36 11.80 7.80 -1.12
CA ASP A 36 12.24 9.08 -0.56
C ASP A 36 11.09 9.97 -0.03
N GLY A 37 9.84 9.52 -0.18
CA GLY A 37 8.64 10.24 0.26
C GLY A 37 8.25 11.41 -0.64
N ILE A 38 8.89 11.56 -1.79
CA ILE A 38 8.61 12.59 -2.79
C ILE A 38 7.91 11.93 -3.97
N ILE A 39 6.58 11.95 -3.92
CA ILE A 39 5.75 11.38 -4.99
C ILE A 39 5.93 12.18 -6.29
N SER A 40 6.68 11.62 -7.22
CA SER A 40 6.92 12.23 -8.53
C SER A 40 5.74 12.01 -9.46
N ILE A 41 5.59 12.93 -10.44
CA ILE A 41 4.59 12.74 -11.49
C ILE A 41 4.88 11.43 -12.22
N ASN A 42 3.83 10.64 -12.46
CA ASN A 42 3.91 9.35 -13.13
C ASN A 42 4.60 8.21 -12.37
N GLU A 43 5.12 8.46 -11.17
CA GLU A 43 5.83 7.42 -10.40
C GLU A 43 4.93 6.25 -10.07
N TRP A 44 3.67 6.51 -9.68
CA TRP A 44 2.70 5.50 -9.28
C TRP A 44 1.53 5.35 -10.26
N GLN A 45 1.60 5.98 -11.44
CA GLN A 45 0.48 6.01 -12.40
C GLN A 45 0.13 4.62 -12.96
N ASP A 46 1.09 3.71 -12.96
CA ASP A 46 1.00 2.36 -13.49
C ASP A 46 0.59 1.34 -12.42
N ALA A 47 0.54 1.74 -11.16
CA ALA A 47 0.19 0.87 -10.05
C ALA A 47 -1.34 0.70 -9.92
N PRO A 48 -1.86 -0.54 -9.90
CA PRO A 48 -3.17 -0.83 -9.33
C PRO A 48 -3.33 -0.21 -7.94
N SER A 49 -4.55 0.23 -7.63
CA SER A 49 -4.86 0.86 -6.35
C SER A 49 -6.04 0.16 -5.65
N TYR A 50 -5.92 0.00 -4.34
CA TYR A 50 -6.92 -0.58 -3.46
C TYR A 50 -7.37 0.47 -2.46
N ARG A 51 -8.68 0.76 -2.44
CA ARG A 51 -9.24 1.83 -1.62
C ARG A 51 -9.89 1.23 -0.39
N PHE A 52 -9.49 1.72 0.79
CA PHE A 52 -10.23 1.47 2.02
C PHE A 52 -11.55 2.23 1.98
N GLU A 53 -12.59 1.64 2.54
CA GLU A 53 -13.82 2.38 2.76
C GLU A 53 -13.55 3.62 3.62
N GLN A 54 -14.29 4.68 3.34
CA GLN A 54 -14.13 5.93 4.08
C GLN A 54 -14.50 5.71 5.55
N ASN A 55 -13.64 6.17 6.44
CA ASN A 55 -13.82 6.14 7.87
C ASN A 55 -13.65 7.56 8.46
N ASP A 56 -13.81 7.68 9.76
CA ASP A 56 -13.75 8.96 10.48
C ASP A 56 -12.33 9.57 10.54
N PHE A 57 -11.28 8.80 10.24
CA PHE A 57 -9.88 9.21 10.38
C PHE A 57 -9.26 9.72 9.07
N ALA A 58 -9.41 8.97 7.98
CA ALA A 58 -8.90 9.33 6.66
C ALA A 58 -9.51 8.43 5.57
N GLN A 59 -9.59 8.94 4.33
CA GLN A 59 -9.72 8.05 3.18
C GLN A 59 -8.33 7.54 2.78
N ALA A 60 -8.15 6.22 2.81
CA ALA A 60 -6.87 5.59 2.48
C ALA A 60 -6.93 4.86 1.13
N THR A 61 -5.86 4.95 0.35
CA THR A 61 -5.65 4.21 -0.89
C THR A 61 -4.25 3.61 -0.89
N VAL A 62 -4.13 2.33 -1.24
CA VAL A 62 -2.85 1.62 -1.35
C VAL A 62 -2.58 1.32 -2.81
N PHE A 63 -1.46 1.81 -3.32
CA PHE A 63 -0.96 1.51 -4.65
C PHE A 63 0.04 0.37 -4.55
N VAL A 64 -0.05 -0.62 -5.44
CA VAL A 64 0.82 -1.81 -5.39
C VAL A 64 1.31 -2.13 -6.79
N LYS A 65 2.63 -2.29 -6.93
CA LYS A 65 3.25 -2.77 -8.17
C LYS A 65 4.53 -3.53 -7.84
N HIS A 66 5.20 -4.07 -8.85
CA HIS A 66 6.58 -4.51 -8.71
C HIS A 66 7.44 -3.98 -9.85
N ASP A 67 8.74 -3.83 -9.64
CA ASP A 67 9.70 -3.45 -10.71
C ASP A 67 10.46 -4.66 -11.27
N GLY A 68 10.12 -5.87 -10.78
CA GLY A 68 10.81 -7.13 -11.09
C GLY A 68 11.92 -7.49 -10.10
N LYS A 69 12.29 -6.57 -9.20
CA LYS A 69 13.23 -6.79 -8.09
C LYS A 69 12.58 -6.57 -6.73
N ASN A 70 11.64 -5.65 -6.64
CA ASN A 70 10.97 -5.22 -5.42
C ASN A 70 9.45 -5.31 -5.59
N LEU A 71 8.77 -5.71 -4.53
CA LEU A 71 7.36 -5.37 -4.30
C LEU A 71 7.32 -3.93 -3.78
N LEU A 72 6.56 -3.07 -4.45
CA LEU A 72 6.49 -1.64 -4.18
C LEU A 72 5.08 -1.29 -3.72
N LEU A 73 4.97 -0.62 -2.59
CA LEU A 73 3.70 -0.16 -2.03
C LEU A 73 3.74 1.34 -1.77
N ARG A 74 2.61 2.01 -1.98
CA ARG A 74 2.38 3.37 -1.50
C ARG A 74 1.06 3.46 -0.78
N PHE A 75 1.07 3.97 0.44
CA PHE A 75 -0.12 4.27 1.22
C PHE A 75 -0.39 5.77 1.14
N SER A 76 -1.56 6.16 0.64
CA SER A 76 -1.99 7.55 0.48
C SER A 76 -3.22 7.83 1.33
N TYR A 77 -3.17 8.88 2.13
CA TYR A 77 -4.24 9.31 3.02
C TYR A 77 -4.75 10.69 2.64
N GLN A 78 -6.05 10.79 2.40
CA GLN A 78 -6.71 12.07 2.16
C GLN A 78 -7.28 12.62 3.47
N ASN A 79 -6.89 13.86 3.77
CA ASN A 79 -7.32 14.60 4.95
C ASN A 79 -7.12 13.85 6.29
N PRO A 80 -5.96 13.21 6.56
CA PRO A 80 -5.74 12.61 7.87
C PRO A 80 -5.80 13.70 8.95
N GLN A 81 -6.43 13.39 10.07
CA GLN A 81 -6.56 14.30 11.20
C GLN A 81 -5.18 14.63 11.80
N ASP A 82 -4.95 15.88 12.20
CA ASP A 82 -3.65 16.35 12.70
C ASP A 82 -3.19 15.65 14.00
N SER A 83 -4.14 15.14 14.79
CA SER A 83 -3.90 14.43 16.05
C SER A 83 -3.81 12.91 15.91
N THR A 84 -3.71 12.40 14.69
CA THR A 84 -3.78 10.97 14.41
C THR A 84 -2.49 10.46 13.81
N MET A 85 -2.01 9.34 14.35
CA MET A 85 -0.92 8.55 13.78
C MET A 85 -1.55 7.35 13.08
N ILE A 86 -1.26 7.17 11.79
CA ILE A 86 -1.74 6.07 10.97
C ILE A 86 -0.50 5.29 10.54
N CYS A 87 -0.28 4.14 11.17
CA CYS A 87 0.83 3.26 10.85
C CYS A 87 0.34 2.20 9.85
N PRO A 88 0.84 2.20 8.60
CA PRO A 88 0.50 1.15 7.67
C PRO A 88 1.18 -0.16 8.08
N GLU A 89 0.40 -1.22 7.98
CA GLU A 89 0.82 -2.60 8.12
C GLU A 89 0.41 -3.38 6.88
N PHE A 90 1.21 -4.38 6.53
CA PHE A 90 0.88 -5.27 5.43
C PHE A 90 1.38 -6.67 5.70
N PHE A 91 0.61 -7.64 5.20
CA PHE A 91 0.79 -9.06 5.49
C PHE A 91 0.86 -9.83 4.18
N ILE A 92 1.85 -10.71 4.04
CA ILE A 92 2.13 -11.43 2.79
C ILE A 92 2.20 -12.93 3.06
N ASP A 93 1.29 -13.70 2.47
CA ASP A 93 1.36 -15.18 2.42
C ASP A 93 2.09 -15.55 1.13
N THR A 94 3.36 -15.89 1.24
CA THR A 94 4.23 -16.06 0.07
C THR A 94 3.99 -17.37 -0.68
N ARG A 95 3.46 -18.43 -0.03
CA ARG A 95 3.12 -19.69 -0.74
C ARG A 95 1.64 -19.82 -1.05
N ARG A 96 0.83 -18.84 -0.64
CA ARG A 96 -0.62 -18.82 -0.82
C ARG A 96 -1.23 -20.11 -0.28
N ASN A 97 -0.78 -20.52 0.90
CA ASN A 97 -1.26 -21.72 1.56
C ASN A 97 -2.66 -21.52 2.17
N LYS A 98 -3.10 -20.26 2.34
CA LYS A 98 -4.41 -19.88 2.88
C LYS A 98 -4.70 -20.54 4.24
N GLY A 99 -3.70 -20.51 5.13
CA GLY A 99 -3.83 -21.04 6.47
C GLY A 99 -4.87 -20.29 7.31
N GLN A 100 -5.45 -20.98 8.29
CA GLN A 100 -6.31 -20.36 9.31
C GLN A 100 -5.52 -19.68 10.44
N ALA A 101 -4.19 -19.75 10.36
CA ALA A 101 -3.25 -19.17 11.29
C ALA A 101 -1.93 -18.91 10.55
N TRP A 102 -1.10 -18.06 11.12
CA TRP A 102 0.25 -17.76 10.65
C TRP A 102 1.13 -19.01 10.47
N ALA A 103 1.91 -19.03 9.38
CA ALA A 103 2.88 -20.04 9.00
C ALA A 103 4.25 -19.43 8.68
N GLU A 104 5.30 -20.25 8.57
CA GLU A 104 6.69 -19.79 8.36
C GLU A 104 6.93 -19.03 7.03
N ASP A 105 5.95 -19.04 6.14
CA ASP A 105 5.93 -18.33 4.86
C ASP A 105 5.07 -17.06 4.84
N ASP A 106 4.48 -16.72 6.00
CA ASP A 106 3.69 -15.50 6.19
C ASP A 106 4.55 -14.40 6.82
N TYR A 107 4.49 -13.20 6.24
CA TYR A 107 5.25 -12.04 6.70
C TYR A 107 4.31 -10.97 7.22
N TRP A 108 4.71 -10.32 8.31
CA TRP A 108 4.11 -9.08 8.80
C TRP A 108 5.13 -7.97 8.66
N PHE A 109 4.69 -6.81 8.18
CA PHE A 109 5.45 -5.58 8.13
C PHE A 109 4.65 -4.45 8.78
N HIS A 110 5.36 -3.58 9.49
CA HIS A 110 4.79 -2.42 10.16
C HIS A 110 5.73 -1.23 9.97
N VAL A 111 5.18 -0.13 9.47
CA VAL A 111 5.91 1.14 9.28
C VAL A 111 5.37 2.14 10.28
N SER A 112 6.23 2.62 11.16
CA SER A 112 5.89 3.72 12.09
C SER A 112 7.09 4.62 12.35
N ALA A 113 7.43 4.88 13.62
CA ALA A 113 8.69 5.52 13.98
C ALA A 113 9.88 4.56 13.83
N GLN A 114 9.59 3.27 13.72
CA GLN A 114 10.54 2.23 13.37
C GLN A 114 9.89 1.33 12.32
N ASP A 115 10.73 0.75 11.47
CA ASP A 115 10.37 -0.24 10.48
C ASP A 115 10.55 -1.62 11.11
N CYS A 116 9.45 -2.36 11.20
CA CYS A 116 9.40 -3.67 11.85
C CYS A 116 8.94 -4.73 10.86
N TYR A 117 9.48 -5.94 10.99
CA TYR A 117 8.92 -7.10 10.31
C TYR A 117 9.03 -8.37 11.14
N ALA A 118 8.16 -9.33 10.89
CA ALA A 118 8.23 -10.67 11.46
C ALA A 118 7.80 -11.73 10.46
N ILE A 119 8.16 -12.98 10.76
CA ILE A 119 7.85 -14.15 9.95
C ILE A 119 7.08 -15.15 10.82
N GLY A 120 5.96 -15.66 10.32
CA GLY A 120 5.10 -16.63 11.00
C GLY A 120 4.39 -16.14 12.25
N LYS A 121 4.29 -14.81 12.42
CA LYS A 121 3.51 -14.17 13.47
C LYS A 121 3.39 -12.67 13.22
N ARG A 122 2.34 -12.08 13.80
CA ARG A 122 2.07 -10.64 13.87
C ARG A 122 2.67 -10.02 15.14
N GLU A 123 2.86 -8.70 15.14
CA GLU A 123 3.24 -7.90 16.33
C GLU A 123 4.51 -8.35 17.05
N ASP A 124 5.44 -9.03 16.37
CA ASP A 124 6.77 -9.29 16.93
C ASP A 124 7.73 -8.14 16.62
N TYR A 125 7.81 -7.21 17.56
CA TYR A 125 8.68 -6.04 17.49
C TYR A 125 10.17 -6.34 17.78
N SER A 126 10.59 -7.61 17.84
CA SER A 126 12.00 -7.96 18.06
C SER A 126 12.93 -7.56 16.91
N ARG A 127 12.39 -7.28 15.72
CA ARG A 127 13.13 -6.84 14.52
C ARG A 127 12.65 -5.46 14.04
N CYS A 128 12.70 -4.48 14.93
CA CYS A 128 12.42 -3.09 14.61
C CYS A 128 13.70 -2.27 14.54
N GLU A 129 13.88 -1.56 13.44
CA GLU A 129 15.01 -0.64 13.26
C GLU A 129 14.48 0.73 12.84
N VAL A 130 15.20 1.81 13.19
CA VAL A 130 14.81 3.17 12.75
C VAL A 130 14.81 3.27 11.22
N SER A 131 15.63 2.45 10.56
CA SER A 131 15.63 2.22 9.13
C SER A 131 15.95 0.75 8.93
N ALA A 132 15.06 0.03 8.26
CA ALA A 132 15.27 -1.38 7.96
C ALA A 132 16.48 -1.59 7.02
N LYS A 133 17.21 -2.69 7.23
CA LYS A 133 18.38 -3.04 6.40
C LYS A 133 18.03 -3.83 5.14
N ASP A 134 17.01 -4.68 5.23
CA ASP A 134 16.68 -5.67 4.21
C ASP A 134 15.49 -5.25 3.33
N TRP A 135 14.84 -4.16 3.68
CA TRP A 135 13.73 -3.51 2.96
C TRP A 135 13.73 -2.02 3.34
N SER A 136 12.94 -1.20 2.67
CA SER A 136 12.91 0.25 2.92
C SER A 136 11.49 0.77 3.01
N ALA A 137 11.25 1.69 3.94
CA ALA A 137 10.06 2.51 3.98
C ALA A 137 10.41 3.98 4.25
N TYR A 138 9.57 4.89 3.77
CA TYR A 138 9.72 6.31 4.04
C TYR A 138 8.38 7.05 3.85
N PRO A 139 8.10 8.14 4.61
CA PRO A 139 8.83 8.59 5.78
C PRO A 139 8.55 7.70 7.00
N ASN A 140 9.38 7.81 8.04
CA ASN A 140 9.03 7.31 9.37
C ASN A 140 8.48 8.44 10.25
N TYR A 141 7.64 8.07 11.21
CA TYR A 141 7.27 9.00 12.28
C TYR A 141 8.51 9.39 13.12
N PRO A 142 8.55 10.60 13.70
CA PRO A 142 9.59 10.92 14.68
C PRO A 142 9.48 10.01 15.92
N LEU A 143 10.62 9.62 16.48
CA LEU A 143 10.66 8.87 17.75
C LEU A 143 9.98 9.66 18.89
N GLY A 144 9.37 8.93 19.82
CA GLY A 144 8.76 9.51 21.02
C GLY A 144 7.28 9.85 20.91
N ASN A 145 6.50 9.06 20.16
CA ASN A 145 5.04 9.18 20.02
C ASN A 145 4.58 10.57 19.57
N GLN A 146 5.26 11.13 18.58
CA GLN A 146 4.87 12.41 18.01
C GLN A 146 3.82 12.18 16.92
N TYR A 147 2.56 12.51 17.24
CA TYR A 147 1.47 12.52 16.28
C TYR A 147 1.70 13.65 15.28
N ARG A 148 2.32 13.32 14.15
CA ARG A 148 2.50 14.23 13.02
C ARG A 148 1.65 13.73 11.87
N LYS A 149 0.99 14.65 11.17
CA LYS A 149 0.32 14.31 9.93
C LYS A 149 1.32 13.80 8.89
N ILE A 150 1.14 12.56 8.44
CA ILE A 150 1.80 11.97 7.28
C ILE A 150 0.70 11.57 6.30
N GLU A 151 0.79 12.05 5.06
CA GLU A 151 -0.22 11.80 4.03
C GLU A 151 0.17 10.65 3.11
N GLU A 152 1.45 10.28 3.07
CA GLU A 152 1.98 9.30 2.14
C GLU A 152 3.09 8.48 2.82
N PHE A 153 3.08 7.16 2.60
CA PHE A 153 4.21 6.27 2.85
C PHE A 153 4.55 5.52 1.57
N GLU A 154 5.83 5.30 1.33
CA GLU A 154 6.37 4.45 0.27
C GLU A 154 7.15 3.31 0.89
N VAL A 155 7.03 2.12 0.32
CA VAL A 155 7.67 0.91 0.78
C VAL A 155 8.23 0.13 -0.39
N ALA A 156 9.45 -0.38 -0.26
CA ALA A 156 10.02 -1.37 -1.15
C ALA A 156 10.51 -2.59 -0.35
N VAL A 157 9.99 -3.77 -0.70
CA VAL A 157 10.44 -5.05 -0.16
C VAL A 157 11.06 -5.86 -1.29
N PRO A 158 12.35 -6.25 -1.21
CA PRO A 158 12.96 -7.08 -2.24
C PRO A 158 12.21 -8.39 -2.43
N LEU A 159 11.95 -8.78 -3.68
CA LEU A 159 11.31 -10.06 -3.99
C LEU A 159 12.18 -11.24 -3.55
N GLU A 160 13.51 -11.08 -3.58
CA GLU A 160 14.45 -12.09 -3.07
C GLU A 160 14.32 -12.30 -1.57
N PHE A 161 14.06 -11.23 -0.81
CA PHE A 161 13.84 -11.30 0.64
C PHE A 161 12.60 -12.14 0.97
N LEU A 162 11.54 -11.98 0.17
CA LEU A 162 10.31 -12.76 0.28
C LEU A 162 10.38 -14.13 -0.41
N ASN A 163 11.50 -14.47 -1.06
CA ASN A 163 11.63 -15.62 -1.94
C ASN A 163 10.49 -15.73 -2.99
N LEU A 164 10.09 -14.59 -3.55
CA LEU A 164 9.06 -14.48 -4.58
C LEU A 164 9.67 -14.40 -5.98
N LYS A 165 8.90 -14.85 -6.97
CA LYS A 165 9.21 -14.73 -8.39
C LYS A 165 8.05 -14.09 -9.15
N VAL A 166 8.37 -13.39 -10.24
CA VAL A 166 7.34 -12.94 -11.19
C VAL A 166 6.59 -14.16 -11.73
N GLY A 167 5.27 -14.04 -11.83
CA GLY A 167 4.31 -15.10 -12.13
C GLY A 167 3.76 -15.84 -10.90
N GLN A 168 4.30 -15.60 -9.70
CA GLN A 168 3.85 -16.26 -8.48
C GLN A 168 2.57 -15.62 -7.93
N LYS A 169 1.72 -16.47 -7.33
CA LYS A 169 0.56 -16.03 -6.56
C LYS A 169 0.92 -15.85 -5.10
N ILE A 170 0.40 -14.79 -4.48
CA ILE A 170 0.56 -14.49 -3.06
C ILE A 170 -0.79 -14.16 -2.43
N GLY A 171 -0.89 -14.35 -1.11
CA GLY A 171 -1.90 -13.69 -0.29
C GLY A 171 -1.39 -12.32 0.15
N LEU A 172 -2.24 -11.31 0.14
CA LEU A 172 -1.91 -9.95 0.57
C LEU A 172 -3.05 -9.37 1.40
N CYS A 173 -2.72 -8.74 2.52
CA CYS A 173 -3.65 -7.98 3.34
C CYS A 173 -2.97 -6.67 3.75
N PHE A 174 -3.74 -5.60 3.84
CA PHE A 174 -3.30 -4.31 4.37
C PHE A 174 -4.07 -4.01 5.64
N SER A 175 -3.39 -3.42 6.61
CA SER A 175 -4.03 -2.89 7.81
C SER A 175 -3.52 -1.49 8.09
N LEU A 176 -4.38 -0.67 8.68
CA LEU A 176 -4.05 0.66 9.17
C LEU A 176 -4.22 0.66 10.68
N SER A 177 -3.12 0.69 11.42
CA SER A 177 -3.11 0.87 12.88
C SER A 177 -3.20 2.37 13.20
N ILE A 178 -4.33 2.79 13.77
CA ILE A 178 -4.68 4.20 13.95
C ILE A 178 -4.69 4.57 15.44
N TYR A 179 -3.94 5.61 15.80
CA TYR A 179 -3.78 6.11 17.17
C TYR A 179 -4.13 7.61 17.28
N PRO A 180 -4.61 8.10 18.44
CA PRO A 180 -4.90 7.35 19.67
C PRO A 180 -6.20 6.52 19.59
N GLY A 181 -6.33 5.49 20.42
CA GLY A 181 -7.54 4.65 20.50
C GLY A 181 -7.43 3.27 19.87
N GLU A 182 -6.33 2.98 19.18
CA GLU A 182 -6.02 1.68 18.56
C GLU A 182 -7.18 1.16 17.70
N HIS A 183 -7.52 1.94 16.68
CA HIS A 183 -8.46 1.52 15.65
C HIS A 183 -7.71 0.80 14.54
N ARG A 184 -8.30 -0.27 14.00
CA ARG A 184 -7.76 -1.00 12.86
C ARG A 184 -8.75 -1.06 11.72
N LEU A 185 -8.22 -0.90 10.52
CA LEU A 185 -8.97 -1.02 9.28
C LEU A 185 -8.19 -1.94 8.36
N ASN A 186 -8.86 -2.97 7.84
CA ASN A 186 -8.24 -3.97 7.00
C ASN A 186 -8.74 -3.85 5.55
N PHE A 187 -7.87 -4.16 4.61
CA PHE A 187 -8.21 -4.39 3.22
C PHE A 187 -7.65 -5.74 2.75
N PRO A 188 -8.45 -6.60 2.08
CA PRO A 188 -9.85 -6.38 1.70
C PRO A 188 -10.79 -6.31 2.91
N GLU A 189 -11.98 -5.78 2.72
CA GLU A 189 -13.00 -5.77 3.77
C GLU A 189 -13.29 -7.20 4.24
N GLY A 190 -13.34 -7.40 5.57
CA GLY A 190 -13.52 -8.71 6.18
C GLY A 190 -12.26 -9.57 6.26
N ALA A 191 -11.10 -9.08 5.80
CA ALA A 191 -9.82 -9.73 6.10
C ALA A 191 -9.48 -9.63 7.59
N TYR A 192 -8.92 -10.71 8.12
CA TYR A 192 -8.38 -10.80 9.48
C TYR A 192 -6.87 -10.99 9.41
N GLU A 193 -6.14 -10.14 10.12
CA GLU A 193 -4.67 -10.09 10.11
C GLU A 193 -4.03 -11.40 10.61
N ASP A 194 -4.75 -12.16 11.43
CA ASP A 194 -4.27 -13.44 11.99
C ASP A 194 -4.71 -14.67 11.18
N ILE A 195 -5.46 -14.47 10.09
CA ILE A 195 -6.04 -15.55 9.28
C ILE A 195 -5.67 -15.37 7.80
N PRO A 196 -4.52 -15.91 7.35
CA PRO A 196 -4.08 -15.82 5.95
C PRO A 196 -5.12 -16.23 4.90
N GLU A 197 -6.02 -17.16 5.23
CA GLU A 197 -7.10 -17.58 4.32
C GLU A 197 -8.04 -16.44 3.90
N SER A 198 -8.13 -15.39 4.72
CA SER A 198 -8.98 -14.22 4.50
C SER A 198 -8.32 -13.13 3.65
N TRP A 199 -7.03 -13.27 3.33
CA TRP A 199 -6.26 -12.27 2.58
C TRP A 199 -6.60 -12.34 1.08
N MET A 200 -6.50 -11.21 0.38
CA MET A 200 -6.74 -11.20 -1.07
C MET A 200 -5.65 -11.95 -1.81
N GLU A 201 -6.01 -12.57 -2.93
CA GLU A 201 -5.06 -13.31 -3.76
C GLU A 201 -4.68 -12.51 -4.99
N LEU A 202 -3.38 -12.29 -5.16
CA LEU A 202 -2.83 -11.55 -6.29
C LEU A 202 -1.72 -12.36 -6.98
N THR A 203 -1.54 -12.13 -8.28
CA THR A 203 -0.41 -12.68 -9.06
C THR A 203 0.58 -11.57 -9.38
N LEU A 204 1.88 -11.75 -9.11
CA LEU A 204 2.92 -10.86 -9.60
C LEU A 204 3.03 -11.05 -11.12
N ARG A 205 2.74 -10.05 -11.94
CA ARG A 205 2.64 -10.19 -13.41
C ARG A 205 3.75 -9.49 -14.16
#